data_AF-A0A9E3DB98-F1
#
_entry.id   AF-A0A9E3DB98-F1
#
_cell.length_a   1.000
_cell.length_b   1.000
_cell.length_c   1.000
_cell.angle_alpha   90.00
_cell.angle_beta   90.00
_cell.angle_gamma   90.00
#
_symmetry.space_group_name_H-M   'P 1'
#
loop_
_entity.id
_entity.type
_entity.pdbx_description
1 polymer ?
#
loop_
_entity_poly.entity_id
_entity_poly.type
_entity_poly.pdbx_seq_one_letter_code
_entity_poly.pdbx_strand_id
1 'polypeptide(L)' 'MASGEIASLKDIAKERGLCRQYAARFAPLAWLAPDLAQEILEGRQPKAMSLGSLTRSPLPMDWQEQRRLFNEWR' A
#
# COMPACT_ATOMS: atom_id res chain seq x y z
N MET A 1 4.83 -24.47 -2.97
CA MET A 1 5.35 -23.80 -1.75
C MET A 1 6.23 -22.67 -2.24
N ALA A 2 5.82 -21.40 -2.09
CA ALA A 2 6.68 -20.29 -2.50
C ALA A 2 7.84 -20.23 -1.50
N SER A 3 9.06 -20.56 -1.95
CA SER A 3 10.27 -20.45 -1.15
C SER A 3 10.38 -19.02 -0.62
N GLY A 4 10.28 -18.86 0.70
CA GLY A 4 10.35 -17.58 1.38
C GLY A 4 11.78 -17.06 1.44
N GLU A 5 12.37 -16.71 0.30
CA GLU A 5 13.52 -15.82 0.30
C GLU A 5 13.03 -14.46 0.81
N ILE A 6 13.41 -14.11 2.04
CA ILE A 6 13.10 -12.80 2.62
C ILE A 6 14.00 -11.78 1.93
N ALA A 7 13.58 -11.30 0.76
CA ALA A 7 14.22 -10.20 0.08
C ALA A 7 14.06 -8.94 0.96
N SER A 8 15.16 -8.28 1.31
CA SER A 8 15.05 -7.01 2.02
C SER A 8 14.42 -5.98 1.08
N LEU A 9 13.79 -4.95 1.65
CA LEU A 9 13.24 -3.85 0.84
C LEU A 9 14.31 -3.21 -0.09
N LYS A 10 15.59 -3.26 0.32
CA LYS A 10 16.72 -2.81 -0.51
C LYS A 10 16.92 -3.72 -1.72
N ASP A 11 16.79 -5.03 -1.55
CA ASP A 11 16.95 -6.02 -2.63
C ASP A 11 15.78 -5.91 -3.61
N ILE A 12 14.55 -5.80 -3.10
CA ILE A 12 13.34 -5.55 -3.90
C ILE A 12 13.49 -4.25 -4.71
N ALA A 13 13.98 -3.18 -4.07
CA ALA A 13 14.20 -1.90 -4.74
C ALA A 13 15.25 -2.04 -5.85
N LYS A 14 16.38 -2.71 -5.58
CA LYS A 14 17.46 -2.92 -6.54
C LYS A 14 16.99 -3.73 -7.76
N GLU A 15 16.25 -4.80 -7.55
CA GLU A 15 15.69 -5.64 -8.63
C GLU A 15 14.75 -4.84 -9.55
N ARG A 16 13.96 -3.93 -8.98
CA ARG A 16 12.98 -3.11 -9.69
C ARG A 16 13.56 -1.80 -10.25
N GLY A 17 14.85 -1.54 -10.07
CA GLY A 17 15.49 -0.27 -10.45
C GLY A 17 15.00 0.94 -9.65
N LEU A 18 14.41 0.71 -8.48
CA LEU A 18 13.86 1.73 -7.59
C LEU A 18 14.89 2.13 -6.52
N CYS A 19 14.84 3.38 -6.07
CA CYS A 19 15.58 3.75 -4.87
C CYS A 19 14.86 3.22 -3.61
N ARG A 20 15.62 2.92 -2.56
CA ARG A 20 15.08 2.37 -1.29
C ARG A 20 13.96 3.24 -0.71
N GLN A 21 14.10 4.56 -0.77
CA GLN A 21 13.10 5.50 -0.26
C GLN A 21 11.78 5.40 -1.02
N TYR A 22 11.84 5.22 -2.34
CA TYR A 22 10.67 5.04 -3.17
C TYR A 22 9.99 3.69 -2.92
N ALA A 23 10.77 2.60 -2.75
CA ALA A 23 10.21 1.31 -2.36
C ALA A 23 9.57 1.35 -0.95
N ALA A 24 10.21 2.04 0.02
CA ALA A 24 9.69 2.20 1.38
C ALA A 24 8.35 2.92 1.43
N ARG A 25 8.12 3.83 0.48
CA ARG A 25 6.86 4.55 0.34
C ARG A 25 5.66 3.61 0.08
N PHE A 26 5.90 2.42 -0.48
CA PHE A 26 4.86 1.42 -0.73
C PHE A 26 4.69 0.39 0.38
N ALA A 27 5.63 0.30 1.33
CA ALA A 27 5.56 -0.67 2.42
C ALA A 27 4.23 -0.61 3.21
N PRO A 28 3.62 0.57 3.49
CA PRO A 28 2.33 0.64 4.16
C PRO A 28 1.17 -0.01 3.37
N LEU A 29 1.27 -0.06 2.03
CA LEU A 29 0.23 -0.66 1.19
C LEU A 29 0.15 -2.18 1.36
N ALA A 30 1.23 -2.82 1.80
CA ALA A 30 1.22 -4.24 2.14
C ALA A 30 0.35 -4.56 3.38
N TRP A 31 -0.02 -3.54 4.16
CA TRP A 31 -0.83 -3.65 5.38
C TRP A 31 -2.26 -3.11 5.23
N LEU A 32 -2.71 -2.87 3.99
CA LEU A 32 -4.09 -2.48 3.72
C LEU A 32 -5.07 -3.56 4.19
N ALA A 33 -6.22 -3.11 4.72
CA ALA A 33 -7.33 -3.99 5.03
C ALA A 33 -7.71 -4.77 3.76
N PRO A 34 -7.90 -6.11 3.84
CA PRO A 34 -8.08 -6.96 2.67
C PRO A 34 -9.22 -6.50 1.74
N ASP A 35 -10.32 -6.00 2.33
CA ASP A 35 -11.47 -5.45 1.61
C ASP A 35 -11.11 -4.19 0.81
N LEU A 36 -10.28 -3.31 1.37
CA LEU A 36 -9.82 -2.08 0.69
C LEU A 36 -8.84 -2.40 -0.43
N ALA A 37 -7.93 -3.35 -0.21
CA ALA A 37 -7.02 -3.84 -1.25
C ALA A 37 -7.81 -4.43 -2.43
N GLN A 38 -8.85 -5.22 -2.13
CA GLN A 38 -9.75 -5.75 -3.14
C GLN A 38 -10.52 -4.64 -3.89
N GLU A 39 -11.02 -3.63 -3.19
CA GLU A 39 -11.70 -2.48 -3.82
C GLU A 39 -10.77 -1.74 -4.81
N ILE A 40 -9.50 -1.57 -4.44
CA ILE A 40 -8.48 -0.96 -5.31
C ILE A 40 -8.19 -1.82 -6.54
N LEU A 41 -8.01 -3.13 -6.35
CA LEU A 41 -7.74 -4.07 -7.45
C LEU A 41 -8.91 -4.19 -8.42
N GLU A 42 -10.14 -4.03 -7.92
CA GLU A 42 -11.36 -4.07 -8.71
C GLU A 42 -11.73 -2.70 -9.32
N GLY A 43 -10.89 -1.68 -9.14
CA GLY A 43 -11.10 -0.35 -9.72
C GLY A 43 -12.25 0.43 -9.09
N ARG A 44 -12.70 0.03 -7.90
CA ARG A 44 -13.81 0.65 -7.17
C ARG A 44 -13.38 1.72 -6.19
N GLN A 45 -12.08 1.96 -6.04
CA GLN A 45 -11.58 3.01 -5.17
C GLN A 45 -12.15 4.39 -5.59
N PRO A 46 -12.39 5.30 -4.62
CA PRO A 46 -12.85 6.65 -4.91
C PRO A 46 -11.94 7.41 -5.87
N LYS A 47 -12.48 8.29 -6.72
CA LYS A 47 -11.70 9.04 -7.72
C LYS A 47 -10.63 9.96 -7.12
N ALA A 48 -10.86 10.46 -5.90
CA ALA A 48 -9.89 11.27 -5.16
C ALA A 48 -8.71 10.43 -4.63
N MET A 49 -8.84 9.10 -4.63
CA MET A 49 -7.82 8.17 -4.17
C MET A 49 -6.81 7.90 -5.28
N SER A 50 -5.55 8.23 -5.01
CA SER A 50 -4.43 7.89 -5.87
C SER A 50 -3.33 7.22 -5.05
N LEU A 51 -2.42 6.52 -5.72
CA LEU A 51 -1.21 6.02 -5.09
C LEU A 51 -0.44 7.16 -4.39
N GLY A 52 -0.47 8.37 -4.97
CA GLY A 52 0.12 9.56 -4.40
C GLY A 52 -0.52 9.99 -3.08
N SER A 53 -1.86 9.96 -2.98
CA SER A 53 -2.58 10.33 -1.75
C SER A 53 -2.39 9.29 -0.64
N LEU A 54 -2.44 8.00 -0.96
CA LEU A 54 -2.22 6.90 0.00
C LEU A 54 -0.84 6.90 0.65
N THR A 55 0.15 7.45 -0.04
CA THR A 55 1.54 7.40 0.38
C THR A 55 2.11 8.76 0.81
N ARG A 56 1.28 9.81 0.79
CA ARG A 56 1.65 11.15 1.25
C ARG A 56 1.65 11.25 2.77
N SER A 57 0.75 10.52 3.42
CA SER A 57 0.61 10.46 4.88
C SER A 57 0.74 9.00 5.34
N PRO A 58 1.19 8.75 6.58
CA PRO A 58 1.20 7.40 7.13
C PRO A 58 -0.20 6.81 7.14
N LEU A 59 -0.37 5.61 6.57
CA LEU A 59 -1.61 4.87 6.72
C LEU A 59 -1.74 4.36 8.17
N PRO A 60 -2.93 4.45 8.78
CA PRO A 60 -3.19 3.82 10.06
C PRO A 60 -2.91 2.32 10.02
N MET A 61 -2.35 1.77 11.10
CA MET A 61 -2.09 0.32 11.18
C MET A 61 -3.34 -0.47 11.52
N ASP A 62 -4.30 0.17 12.18
CA ASP A 62 -5.61 -0.41 12.51
C ASP A 62 -6.52 -0.39 11.28
N TRP A 63 -7.08 -1.55 10.93
CA TRP A 63 -7.95 -1.69 9.76
C TRP A 63 -9.28 -0.94 9.89
N GLN A 64 -9.82 -0.74 11.11
CA GLN A 64 -11.02 0.06 11.26
C GLN A 64 -10.73 1.54 11.01
N GLU A 65 -9.56 2.03 11.44
CA GLU A 65 -9.11 3.38 11.13
C GLU A 65 -8.83 3.56 9.63
N GLN A 66 -8.25 2.55 8.96
CA GLN A 66 -8.11 2.58 7.50
C GLN A 66 -9.48 2.68 6.80
N ARG A 67 -10.47 1.89 7.22
CA ARG A 67 -11.84 1.95 6.66
C ARG A 67 -12.50 3.30 6.90
N ARG A 68 -12.30 3.92 8.06
CA ARG A 68 -12.78 5.28 8.35
C ARG A 68 -12.16 6.28 7.36
N LEU A 69 -10.84 6.28 7.22
CA LEU A 69 -10.12 7.14 6.28
C LEU A 69 -10.60 6.94 4.83
N PHE A 70 -10.82 5.69 4.41
CA PHE A 70 -11.28 5.39 3.05
C PHE A 70 -12.73 5.81 2.81
N ASN A 71 -13.58 5.73 3.85
CA ASN A 71 -14.94 6.25 3.79
C ASN A 71 -14.99 7.79 3.70
N GLU A 72 -14.03 8.50 4.30
CA GLU A 72 -13.92 9.97 4.15
C GLU A 72 -13.54 10.40 2.73
N TRP A 73 -12.98 9.49 1.92
CA TRP A 73 -12.59 9.76 0.53
C TRP A 73 -13.68 9.44 -0.50
N ARG A 74 -14.81 8.84 -0.07
CA ARG A 74 -15.99 8.60 -0.93
C ARG A 74 -16.71 9.91 -1.23
#